data_AF-A0A0F9EYU0-F1
#
_entry.id   AF-A0A0F9EYU0-F1
#
_cell.length_a   1.000
_cell.length_b   1.000
_cell.length_c   1.000
_cell.angle_alpha   90.00
_cell.angle_beta   90.00
_cell.angle_gamma   90.00
#
_symmetry.space_group_name_H-M   'P 1'
#
loop_
_entity.id
_entity.type
_entity.pdbx_description
1 polymer ?
#
loop_
_entity_poly.entity_id
_entity_poly.type
_entity_poly.pdbx_seq_one_letter_code
_entity_poly.pdbx_strand_id
1 'polypeptide(L)' 'MKLLKVISGGQTGADQGGLEAGKELGLETGGTAPLGWKTEDGPQPELLKGFGLRECTQPGYPVRTRRNVLTSDGTVIFG' A
#
# COMPACT_ATOMS: atom_id res chain seq x y z
N MET A 1 -22.92 0.14 0.61
CA MET A 1 -21.76 -0.62 0.10
C MET A 1 -20.91 -1.08 1.28
N LYS A 2 -20.24 -2.22 1.17
CA LYS A 2 -19.38 -2.79 2.23
C LYS A 2 -17.91 -2.59 1.84
N LEU A 3 -17.06 -2.20 2.78
CA LEU A 3 -15.61 -2.15 2.57
C LEU A 3 -15.07 -3.59 2.49
N LEU A 4 -14.36 -3.91 1.40
CA LEU A 4 -13.84 -5.27 1.15
C LEU A 4 -12.32 -5.34 1.29
N LYS A 5 -11.63 -4.26 0.93
CA LYS A 5 -10.18 -4.25 0.77
C LYS A 5 -9.57 -2.90 1.10
N VAL A 6 -8.41 -2.91 1.73
CA VAL A 6 -7.54 -1.75 1.87
C VAL A 6 -6.33 -1.93 0.95
N ILE A 7 -6.10 -0.96 0.07
CA ILE A 7 -4.87 -0.92 -0.73
C ILE A 7 -4.06 0.34 -0.41
N SER A 8 -2.74 0.21 -0.48
CA SER A 8 -1.80 1.25 -0.09
C SER A 8 -0.48 1.15 -0.87
N GLY A 9 0.37 2.16 -0.77
CA GLY A 9 1.73 2.08 -1.31
C GLY A 9 2.78 1.54 -0.36
N GLY A 10 2.42 1.23 0.88
CA GLY A 10 3.32 0.61 1.85
C GLY A 10 4.39 1.53 2.43
N GLN A 11 4.27 2.86 2.24
CA GLN A 11 5.11 3.80 2.98
C GLN A 11 4.82 3.69 4.49
N THR A 12 5.79 4.00 5.31
CA THR A 12 5.61 4.23 6.75
C THR A 12 4.51 5.25 7.04
N GLY A 13 3.96 5.21 8.26
CA GLY A 13 2.83 6.05 8.66
C GLY A 13 1.50 5.56 8.10
N ALA A 14 0.72 6.46 7.48
CA ALA A 14 -0.67 6.19 7.08
C ALA A 14 -0.81 4.99 6.11
N ASP A 15 0.15 4.81 5.22
CA ASP A 15 0.15 3.73 4.23
C ASP A 15 0.24 2.36 4.93
N GLN A 16 1.12 2.18 5.91
CA GLN A 16 1.26 0.96 6.71
C GLN A 16 0.14 0.80 7.73
N GLY A 17 -0.24 1.87 8.44
CA GLY A 17 -1.33 1.81 9.41
C GLY A 17 -2.67 1.40 8.81
N GLY A 18 -2.95 1.83 7.57
CA GLY A 18 -4.13 1.37 6.82
C GLY A 18 -4.09 -0.13 6.51
N LEU A 19 -2.93 -0.66 6.13
CA LEU A 19 -2.75 -2.10 5.84
C LEU A 19 -2.85 -2.95 7.11
N GLU A 20 -2.26 -2.49 8.21
CA GLU A 20 -2.35 -3.13 9.52
C GLU A 20 -3.80 -3.20 10.00
N ALA A 21 -4.50 -2.07 10.03
CA ALA A 21 -5.91 -2.02 10.42
C ALA A 21 -6.78 -2.89 9.50
N GLY A 22 -6.54 -2.87 8.19
CA GLY A 22 -7.23 -3.73 7.23
C GLY A 22 -7.05 -5.22 7.57
N LYS A 23 -5.81 -5.64 7.85
CA LYS A 23 -5.48 -7.01 8.24
C LYS A 23 -6.13 -7.42 9.57
N GLU A 24 -6.08 -6.56 10.58
CA GLU A 24 -6.68 -6.80 11.90
C GLU A 24 -8.21 -6.95 11.83
N LEU A 25 -8.86 -6.17 10.96
CA LEU A 25 -10.30 -6.22 10.73
C LEU A 25 -10.72 -7.38 9.80
N GLY A 26 -9.78 -8.22 9.35
CA GLY A 26 -10.04 -9.34 8.44
C GLY A 26 -10.43 -8.91 7.02
N LEU A 27 -10.06 -7.69 6.61
CA LEU A 27 -10.23 -7.21 5.24
C LEU A 27 -9.06 -7.70 4.38
N GLU A 28 -9.30 -7.80 3.06
CA GLU A 28 -8.19 -7.98 2.15
C GLU A 28 -7.23 -6.78 2.20
N THR A 29 -5.95 -7.05 2.04
CA THR A 29 -4.91 -6.01 1.90
C THR A 29 -4.20 -6.14 0.56
N GLY A 30 -3.51 -5.08 0.14
CA GLY A 30 -2.68 -5.11 -1.07
C GLY A 30 -2.25 -3.73 -1.55
N GLY A 31 -1.93 -3.65 -2.84
CA GLY A 31 -1.54 -2.42 -3.51
C GLY A 31 -0.21 -2.53 -4.23
N THR A 32 0.33 -1.39 -4.64
CA THR A 32 1.59 -1.30 -5.38
C THR A 32 2.65 -0.60 -4.52
N ALA A 33 3.72 -1.31 -4.18
CA ALA A 33 4.88 -0.78 -3.48
C ALA A 33 5.86 -0.10 -4.45
N PRO A 34 6.72 0.83 -3.99
CA PRO A 34 7.83 1.35 -4.78
C PRO A 34 8.81 0.26 -5.23
N LEU A 35 9.48 0.48 -6.36
CA LEU A 35 10.63 -0.35 -6.78
C LEU A 35 11.71 -0.36 -5.69
N GLY A 36 12.22 -1.54 -5.37
CA GLY A 36 13.12 -1.83 -4.27
C GLY A 36 12.44 -1.90 -2.90
N TRP A 37 11.11 -1.99 -2.85
CA TRP A 37 10.32 -2.05 -1.60
C TRP A 37 10.63 -0.90 -0.62
N LYS A 38 10.97 0.27 -1.16
CA LYS A 38 11.50 1.41 -0.40
C LYS A 38 10.45 2.05 0.50
N THR A 39 10.79 2.21 1.77
CA THR A 39 10.07 3.08 2.71
C THR A 39 11.04 4.12 3.30
N GLU A 40 10.57 5.03 4.16
CA GLU A 40 11.46 6.00 4.83
C GLU A 40 12.42 5.33 5.83
N ASP A 41 12.02 4.20 6.41
CA ASP A 41 12.84 3.35 7.30
C ASP A 41 13.73 2.36 6.52
N GLY A 42 13.81 2.49 5.20
CA GLY A 42 14.56 1.61 4.31
C GLY A 42 13.69 0.54 3.62
N PRO A 43 14.29 -0.37 2.82
CA PRO A 43 13.54 -1.42 2.14
C PRO A 43 12.86 -2.40 3.11
N GLN A 44 11.55 -2.62 2.96
CA GLN A 44 10.76 -3.54 3.81
C GLN A 44 10.03 -4.63 2.99
N PRO A 45 10.74 -5.48 2.22
CA PRO A 45 10.11 -6.41 1.27
C PRO A 45 9.19 -7.44 1.95
N GLU A 46 9.61 -8.03 3.06
CA GLU A 46 8.84 -9.12 3.71
C GLU A 46 7.56 -8.61 4.35
N LEU A 47 7.61 -7.42 4.98
CA LEU A 47 6.43 -6.76 5.53
C LEU A 47 5.41 -6.45 4.41
N LEU A 48 5.86 -5.78 3.35
CA LEU A 48 4.97 -5.33 2.28
C LEU A 48 4.39 -6.50 1.47
N LYS A 49 5.18 -7.56 1.22
CA LYS A 49 4.65 -8.83 0.67
C LYS A 49 3.65 -9.49 1.61
N GLY A 50 3.86 -9.40 2.92
CA GLY A 50 2.94 -9.93 3.95
C GLY A 50 1.55 -9.27 3.94
N PHE A 51 1.43 -8.07 3.38
CA PHE A 51 0.15 -7.39 3.11
C PHE A 51 -0.34 -7.60 1.66
N GLY A 52 0.31 -8.44 0.86
CA GLY A 52 -0.09 -8.72 -0.52
C GLY A 52 0.25 -7.59 -1.52
N LEU A 53 1.17 -6.68 -1.19
CA LEU A 53 1.61 -5.66 -2.13
C LEU A 53 2.44 -6.28 -3.26
N ARG A 54 2.39 -5.65 -4.43
CA ARG A 54 3.25 -5.97 -5.58
C ARG A 54 4.22 -4.83 -5.84
N GLU A 55 5.46 -5.17 -6.13
CA GLU A 55 6.47 -4.19 -6.47
C GLU A 55 6.17 -3.50 -7.80
N CYS A 56 6.37 -2.17 -7.85
CA CYS A 56 6.31 -1.43 -9.09
C CYS A 56 7.52 -1.78 -9.96
N THR A 57 7.31 -1.97 -11.27
CA THR A 57 8.39 -2.21 -12.23
C THR A 57 9.15 -0.94 -12.64
N GLN A 58 8.65 0.23 -12.25
CA GLN A 58 9.24 1.53 -12.58
C GLN A 58 9.77 2.22 -11.33
N PRO A 59 10.91 2.92 -11.42
CA PRO A 59 11.44 3.68 -10.31
C PRO A 59 10.56 4.89 -9.98
N GLY A 60 10.63 5.33 -8.72
CA GLY A 60 10.00 6.55 -8.23
C GLY A 60 8.61 6.35 -7.61
N TYR A 61 8.27 7.22 -6.67
CA TYR A 61 7.01 7.20 -5.94
C TYR A 61 5.77 7.59 -6.76
N PRO A 62 5.81 8.51 -7.75
CA PRO A 62 4.60 8.90 -8.48
C PRO A 62 3.89 7.75 -9.19
N VAL A 63 4.65 6.79 -9.72
CA VAL A 63 4.07 5.66 -10.48
C VAL A 63 3.25 4.74 -9.57
N ARG A 64 3.80 4.35 -8.41
CA ARG A 64 3.07 3.52 -7.45
C ARG A 64 1.85 4.23 -6.89
N THR A 65 1.97 5.53 -6.58
CA THR A 65 0.85 6.33 -6.05
C THR A 65 -0.28 6.43 -7.05
N ARG A 66 0.04 6.79 -8.31
CA ARG A 66 -0.95 6.83 -9.39
C ARG A 66 -1.63 5.48 -9.59
N ARG A 67 -0.86 4.39 -9.52
CA ARG A 67 -1.43 3.04 -9.69
C ARG A 67 -2.43 2.72 -8.59
N ASN A 68 -2.12 2.98 -7.32
CA ASN A 68 -3.04 2.74 -6.22
C ASN A 68 -4.33 3.59 -6.33
N VAL A 69 -4.22 4.85 -6.75
CA VAL A 69 -5.39 5.71 -6.99
C VAL A 69 -6.26 5.17 -8.14
N LEU A 70 -5.65 4.70 -9.23
CA LEU A 70 -6.39 4.19 -10.38
C LEU A 70 -7.03 2.82 -10.16
N THR A 71 -6.51 2.03 -9.22
CA THR A 71 -6.98 0.66 -8.93
C THR A 71 -7.83 0.58 -7.66
N SER A 72 -8.21 1.70 -7.07
CA SER A 72 -9.15 1.75 -5.94
C SER A 72 -10.49 2.34 -6.35
N ASP A 73 -11.52 2.04 -5.56
CA ASP A 73 -12.84 2.67 -5.69
C ASP A 73 -12.90 4.06 -5.02
N GLY A 74 -11.90 4.38 -4.21
CA GLY A 74 -11.76 5.66 -3.51
C GLY A 74 -10.39 5.82 -2.86
N THR A 75 -10.04 7.05 -2.50
CA THR A 75 -8.79 7.38 -1.80
C THR A 75 -9.09 8.27 -0.60
N VAL A 76 -8.57 7.89 0.56
CA VAL A 76 -8.59 8.70 1.78
C VAL A 76 -7.18 9.23 2.02
N ILE A 77 -7.06 10.52 2.34
CA ILE A 77 -5.79 11.19 2.57
C ILE A 77 -5.79 11.71 4.00
N PHE A 78 -4.69 11.46 4.71
CA PHE A 78 -4.43 11.96 6.06
C PHE A 78 -3.31 13.00 5.98
N GLY A 79 -3.45 14.13 6.68
CA GLY A 79 -2.53 15.26 6.66
C GLY A 79 -2.47 15.99 8.00
#